data_AF-A0AA46C4Q7-F1
#
_entry.id   AF-A0AA46C4Q7-F1
#
_cell.length_a   1.000
_cell.length_b   1.000
_cell.length_c   1.000
_cell.angle_alpha   90.00
_cell.angle_beta   90.00
_cell.angle_gamma   90.00
#
_symmetry.space_group_name_H-M   'P 1'
#
loop_
_entity.id
_entity.type
_entity.pdbx_description
1 polymer ?
#
loop_
_entity_poly.entity_id
_entity_poly.type
_entity_poly.pdbx_seq_one_letter_code
_entity_poly.pdbx_strand_id
1 'polypeptide(L)'
;MGARTLKSHAITASLIRLQELLNDRALQSPEIASDENAQFNRDKLQNITKSLLSLVNQSAATLVSESALNQMDANLQVPISELTAFVTNGNLGHLANAVAQIDQNVLNYTWAFTPKVNQLSKADIGELIDSLQERSRQTIEQLNSQRELLEERVSVVNQSLLQQEARLTELKEAQAQSKAEMAASLANLEMVFNKAELQRDNSFAGLVKEAKIQLEQAQESFVEISRGIIAQLEKNKHEAERIVQAVGDTGVTGNYRIIAIQESTQANLWR
;
A
#
# COMPACT_ATOMS: atom_id res chain seq x y z
N MET A 1 -7.78 25.23 77.74
CA MET A 1 -8.21 25.38 76.34
C MET A 1 -6.99 25.20 75.45
N GLY A 2 -6.91 24.11 74.68
CA GLY A 2 -5.75 23.86 73.82
C GLY A 2 -5.66 24.91 72.73
N ALA A 3 -4.49 25.51 72.53
CA ALA A 3 -4.26 26.48 71.48
C ALA A 3 -4.53 25.81 70.12
N ARG A 4 -5.60 26.21 69.42
CA ARG A 4 -5.83 25.79 68.03
C ARG A 4 -4.63 26.24 67.21
N THR A 5 -3.94 25.30 66.58
CA THR A 5 -2.84 25.60 65.66
C THR A 5 -3.36 25.61 64.24
N LEU A 6 -2.88 26.54 63.41
CA LEU A 6 -3.22 26.61 61.98
C LEU A 6 -2.91 25.29 61.23
N LYS A 7 -1.91 24.54 61.71
CA LYS A 7 -1.53 23.22 61.21
C LYS A 7 -2.65 22.17 61.32
N SER A 8 -3.64 22.38 62.20
CA SER A 8 -4.80 21.51 62.35
C SER A 8 -6.00 21.91 61.49
N HIS A 9 -5.90 23.02 60.75
CA HIS A 9 -6.96 23.49 59.85
C HIS A 9 -6.97 22.69 58.53
N ALA A 10 -8.15 22.43 57.97
CA ALA A 10 -8.35 21.64 56.75
C ALA A 10 -7.51 22.11 55.55
N ILE A 11 -7.35 23.43 55.42
CA ILE A 11 -6.50 24.04 54.38
C ILE A 11 -5.06 23.51 54.34
N THR A 12 -4.49 23.14 55.49
CA THR A 12 -3.13 22.57 55.53
C THR A 12 -3.09 21.25 54.78
N ALA A 13 -4.12 20.39 54.95
CA ALA A 13 -4.21 19.12 54.24
C ALA A 13 -4.41 19.33 52.73
N SER A 14 -5.26 20.29 52.33
CA SER A 14 -5.47 20.62 50.92
C SER A 14 -4.19 21.15 50.24
N LEU A 15 -3.42 21.99 50.93
CA LEU A 15 -2.15 22.50 50.41
C LEU A 15 -1.05 21.43 50.34
N ILE A 16 -0.99 20.53 51.33
CA ILE A 16 -0.09 19.36 51.28
C ILE A 16 -0.47 18.47 50.09
N ARG A 17 -1.77 18.22 49.87
CA ARG A 17 -2.25 17.43 48.74
C ARG A 17 -1.89 18.06 47.39
N LEU A 18 -2.03 19.37 47.25
CA LEU A 18 -1.55 20.09 46.07
C LEU A 18 -0.05 19.93 45.87
N GLN A 19 0.74 20.05 46.95
CA GLN A 19 2.18 19.89 46.88
C GLN A 19 2.58 18.46 46.45
N GLU A 20 1.90 17.43 46.94
CA GLU A 20 2.09 16.04 46.51
C GLU A 20 1.82 15.88 45.01
N LEU A 21 0.67 16.36 44.53
CA LEU A 21 0.29 16.32 43.12
C LEU A 21 1.31 17.07 42.25
N LEU A 22 1.79 18.23 42.71
CA LEU A 22 2.76 19.05 42.00
C LEU A 22 4.19 18.46 41.95
N ASN A 23 4.47 17.48 42.81
CA ASN A 23 5.71 16.71 42.83
C ASN A 23 5.60 15.38 42.07
N ASP A 24 4.44 15.06 41.50
CA ASP A 24 4.23 13.84 40.73
C ASP A 24 5.11 13.79 39.47
N ARG A 25 5.52 12.58 39.08
CA ARG A 25 6.37 12.34 37.90
C ARG A 25 5.73 12.82 36.60
N ALA A 26 4.39 12.78 36.49
CA ALA A 26 3.68 13.27 35.32
C ALA A 26 3.98 14.75 35.01
N LEU A 27 4.22 15.55 36.06
CA LEU A 27 4.56 16.98 35.95
C LEU A 27 6.04 17.27 35.63
N GLN A 28 6.86 16.22 35.64
CA GLN A 28 8.29 16.26 35.28
C GLN A 28 8.52 15.67 33.87
N SER A 29 7.45 15.44 33.11
CA SER A 29 7.53 14.83 31.79
C SER A 29 8.26 15.73 30.76
N PRO A 30 8.93 15.13 29.75
CA PRO A 30 9.55 15.89 28.66
C PRO A 30 8.56 16.74 27.87
N GLU A 31 7.28 16.33 27.83
CA GLU A 31 6.20 17.06 27.13
C GLU A 31 5.97 18.43 27.76
N ILE A 32 5.91 18.52 29.09
CA ILE A 32 5.85 19.80 29.79
C ILE A 32 7.14 20.57 29.56
N ALA A 33 8.31 19.92 29.57
CA ALA A 33 9.57 20.59 29.29
C ALA A 33 9.66 21.16 27.86
N SER A 34 8.88 20.65 26.92
CA SER A 34 8.85 21.16 25.55
C SER A 34 7.87 22.32 25.32
N ASP A 35 6.89 22.51 26.20
CA ASP A 35 5.87 23.56 26.09
C ASP A 35 6.07 24.66 27.16
N GLU A 36 6.47 25.85 26.70
CA GLU A 36 6.72 27.02 27.55
C GLU A 36 5.51 27.41 28.42
N ASN A 37 4.29 27.31 27.88
CA ASN A 37 3.07 27.63 28.63
C ASN A 37 2.80 26.59 29.70
N ALA A 38 3.01 25.31 29.39
CA ALA A 38 2.85 24.23 30.36
C ALA A 38 3.88 24.35 31.50
N GLN A 39 5.14 24.67 31.18
CA GLN A 39 6.17 24.94 32.19
C GLN A 39 5.78 26.11 33.08
N PHE A 40 5.36 27.24 32.49
CA PHE A 40 4.96 28.43 33.24
C PHE A 40 3.79 28.12 34.18
N ASN A 41 2.77 27.40 33.69
CA ASN A 41 1.60 27.02 34.48
C ASN A 41 2.00 26.14 35.67
N ARG A 42 2.83 25.11 35.44
CA ARG A 42 3.35 24.26 36.52
C ARG A 42 4.11 25.07 37.57
N ASP A 43 5.06 25.90 37.14
CA ASP A 43 5.93 26.66 38.03
C ASP A 43 5.13 27.68 38.85
N LYS A 44 4.11 28.30 38.25
CA LYS A 44 3.18 29.18 38.94
C LYS A 44 2.40 28.44 40.04
N LEU A 45 1.84 27.27 39.74
CA LEU A 45 1.14 26.45 40.74
C LEU A 45 2.06 26.04 41.90
N GLN A 46 3.30 25.65 41.59
CA GLN A 46 4.31 25.31 42.59
C GLN A 46 4.64 26.50 43.50
N ASN A 47 4.88 27.67 42.92
CA ASN A 47 5.24 28.87 43.67
C ASN A 47 4.08 29.33 44.57
N ILE A 48 2.85 29.38 44.05
CA ILE A 48 1.68 29.77 44.84
C ILE A 48 1.45 28.78 46.00
N THR A 49 1.52 27.48 45.73
CA THR A 49 1.32 26.44 46.77
C THR A 49 2.37 26.57 47.87
N LYS A 50 3.66 26.76 47.51
CA LYS A 50 4.74 27.00 48.48
C LYS A 50 4.51 28.27 49.29
N SER A 51 4.11 29.38 48.65
CA SER A 51 3.80 30.63 49.34
C SER A 51 2.65 30.47 50.34
N LEU A 52 1.56 29.80 49.95
CA LEU A 52 0.42 29.55 50.84
C LEU A 52 0.80 28.65 52.02
N LEU A 53 1.57 27.57 51.79
CA LEU A 53 2.10 26.72 52.86
C LEU A 53 2.99 27.51 53.82
N SER A 54 3.83 28.40 53.30
CA SER A 54 4.67 29.29 54.10
C SER A 54 3.82 30.22 54.97
N LEU A 55 2.77 30.83 54.41
CA LEU A 55 1.84 31.68 55.14
C LEU A 55 1.10 30.93 56.26
N VAL A 56 0.63 29.71 55.99
CA VAL A 56 -0.03 28.85 57.00
C VAL A 56 0.94 28.49 58.13
N ASN A 57 2.19 28.16 57.80
CA ASN A 57 3.19 27.76 58.78
C ASN A 57 3.73 28.92 59.63
N GLN A 58 3.75 30.14 59.08
CA GLN A 58 4.31 31.32 59.75
C GLN A 58 3.27 32.18 60.48
N SER A 59 1.98 32.03 60.15
CA SER A 59 0.92 32.85 60.75
C SER A 59 0.50 32.29 62.10
N ALA A 60 0.16 33.18 63.04
CA ALA A 60 -0.45 32.78 64.30
C ALA A 60 -1.95 32.55 64.09
N ALA A 61 -2.51 31.49 64.69
CA ALA A 61 -3.92 31.13 64.53
C ALA A 61 -4.89 32.21 65.03
N THR A 62 -4.42 33.11 65.90
CA THR A 62 -5.19 34.26 66.42
C THR A 62 -5.23 35.45 65.45
N LEU A 63 -4.40 35.45 64.40
CA LEU A 63 -4.21 36.57 63.46
C LEU A 63 -4.67 36.22 62.03
N VAL A 64 -5.50 35.19 61.89
CA VAL A 64 -6.04 34.72 60.63
C VAL A 64 -7.56 34.68 60.66
N SER A 65 -8.18 34.94 59.51
CA SER A 65 -9.63 34.84 59.36
C SER A 65 -10.05 33.39 59.07
N GLU A 66 -10.65 32.70 60.04
CA GLU A 66 -11.15 31.31 59.88
C GLU A 66 -12.18 31.20 58.74
N SER A 67 -13.06 32.20 58.60
CA SER A 67 -14.01 32.24 57.49
C SER A 67 -13.32 32.29 56.13
N ALA A 68 -12.24 33.07 55.99
CA ALA A 68 -11.53 33.19 54.73
C ALA A 68 -10.69 31.94 54.43
N LEU A 69 -10.12 31.30 55.45
CA LEU A 69 -9.41 30.02 55.30
C LEU A 69 -10.35 28.89 54.87
N ASN A 70 -11.57 28.84 55.40
CA ASN A 70 -12.58 27.87 54.96
C ASN A 70 -13.00 28.10 53.49
N GLN A 71 -13.16 29.36 53.08
CA GLN A 71 -13.45 29.68 51.68
C GLN A 71 -12.27 29.35 50.77
N MET A 72 -11.04 29.64 51.18
CA MET A 72 -9.85 29.26 50.43
C MET A 72 -9.75 27.74 50.29
N ASP A 73 -9.97 26.98 51.36
CA ASP A 73 -9.96 25.51 51.34
C ASP A 73 -11.00 24.92 50.37
N ALA A 74 -12.22 25.45 50.39
CA ALA A 74 -13.27 25.05 49.45
C ALA A 74 -12.88 25.32 47.99
N ASN A 75 -12.26 26.48 47.73
CA ASN A 75 -11.82 26.85 46.38
C ASN A 75 -10.57 26.10 45.90
N LEU A 76 -9.76 25.53 46.80
CA LEU A 76 -8.61 24.68 46.45
C LEU A 76 -9.04 23.31 45.90
N GLN A 77 -10.27 22.85 46.16
CA GLN A 77 -10.74 21.55 45.68
C GLN A 77 -10.79 21.46 44.15
N VAL A 78 -11.12 22.56 43.46
CA VAL A 78 -11.18 22.58 41.99
C VAL A 78 -9.77 22.44 41.38
N PRO A 79 -8.75 23.24 41.74
CA PRO A 79 -7.36 23.00 41.33
C PRO A 79 -6.84 21.60 41.65
N ILE A 80 -7.19 21.03 42.82
CA ILE A 80 -6.81 19.65 43.17
C ILE A 80 -7.42 18.65 42.20
N SER A 81 -8.70 18.82 41.84
CA SER A 81 -9.38 17.94 40.89
C SER A 81 -8.77 18.02 39.48
N GLU A 82 -8.47 19.23 39.00
CA GLU A 82 -7.80 19.44 37.71
C GLU A 82 -6.40 18.82 37.69
N LEU A 83 -5.60 19.01 38.74
CA LEU A 83 -4.28 18.37 38.83
C LEU A 83 -4.35 16.85 38.94
N THR A 84 -5.36 16.32 39.63
CA THR A 84 -5.59 14.87 39.68
C THR A 84 -5.96 14.32 38.30
N ALA A 85 -6.80 15.04 37.55
CA ALA A 85 -7.14 14.70 36.17
C ALA A 85 -5.91 14.75 35.27
N PHE A 86 -5.07 15.80 35.40
CA PHE A 86 -3.80 15.91 34.68
C PHE A 86 -2.88 14.71 34.93
N VAL A 87 -2.66 14.35 36.20
CA VAL A 87 -1.82 13.19 36.56
C VAL A 87 -2.36 11.89 35.96
N THR A 88 -3.68 11.80 35.75
CA THR A 88 -4.33 10.59 35.21
C THR A 88 -4.25 10.51 33.67
N ASN A 89 -4.43 11.63 32.97
CA ASN A 89 -4.62 11.63 31.51
C ASN A 89 -3.60 12.44 30.70
N GLY A 90 -2.70 13.18 31.36
CA GLY A 90 -1.66 13.99 30.73
C GLY A 90 -2.14 15.23 29.97
N ASN A 91 -3.43 15.59 30.03
CA ASN A 91 -3.97 16.68 29.23
C ASN A 91 -3.59 18.05 29.80
N LEU A 92 -2.72 18.77 29.07
CA LEU A 92 -2.19 20.09 29.43
C LEU A 92 -3.28 21.15 29.71
N GLY A 93 -4.48 21.00 29.15
CA GLY A 93 -5.61 21.89 29.42
C GLY A 93 -5.98 21.95 30.91
N HIS A 94 -5.81 20.84 31.63
CA HIS A 94 -6.05 20.79 33.08
C HIS A 94 -5.07 21.66 33.87
N LEU A 95 -3.82 21.83 33.42
CA LEU A 95 -2.86 22.74 34.07
C LEU A 95 -3.28 24.20 33.91
N ALA A 96 -3.71 24.58 32.71
CA ALA A 96 -4.21 25.93 32.45
C ALA A 96 -5.47 26.22 33.27
N ASN A 97 -6.40 25.27 33.36
CA ASN A 97 -7.60 25.37 34.18
C ASN A 97 -7.27 25.51 35.66
N ALA A 98 -6.36 24.68 36.18
CA ALA A 98 -5.92 24.75 37.57
C ALA A 98 -5.34 26.13 37.91
N VAL A 99 -4.48 26.69 37.04
CA VAL A 99 -3.92 28.05 37.21
C VAL A 99 -5.03 29.10 37.22
N ALA A 100 -5.93 29.06 36.25
CA ALA A 100 -7.03 30.03 36.16
C ALA A 100 -7.92 30.00 37.43
N GLN A 101 -8.18 28.82 37.96
CA GLN A 101 -8.95 28.64 39.19
C GLN A 101 -8.21 29.17 40.42
N ILE A 102 -6.90 28.95 40.51
CA ILE A 102 -6.10 29.54 41.59
C ILE A 102 -6.10 31.07 41.52
N ASP A 103 -5.91 31.64 40.33
CA ASP A 103 -5.89 33.09 40.14
C ASP A 103 -7.23 33.74 40.51
N GLN A 104 -8.33 33.16 40.05
CA GLN A 104 -9.67 33.74 40.21
C GLN A 104 -10.25 33.50 41.60
N ASN A 105 -10.02 32.32 42.19
CA ASN A 105 -10.79 31.85 43.33
C ASN A 105 -9.96 31.58 44.59
N VAL A 106 -8.63 31.43 44.49
CA VAL A 106 -7.77 31.13 45.66
C VAL A 106 -7.01 32.38 46.11
N LEU A 107 -6.36 33.08 45.17
CA LEU A 107 -5.55 34.26 45.50
C LEU A 107 -6.39 35.39 46.13
N ASN A 108 -7.66 35.48 45.79
CA ASN A 108 -8.60 36.43 46.36
C ASN A 108 -8.83 36.27 47.87
N TYR A 109 -8.45 35.13 48.47
CA TYR A 109 -8.54 34.91 49.92
C TYR A 109 -7.21 35.06 50.65
N THR A 110 -6.13 35.48 49.97
CA THR A 110 -4.82 35.69 50.62
C THR A 110 -4.84 36.76 51.71
N TRP A 111 -5.83 37.66 51.71
CA TRP A 111 -6.09 38.60 52.80
C TRP A 111 -6.44 37.90 54.13
N ALA A 112 -6.78 36.60 54.11
CA ALA A 112 -6.98 35.80 55.32
C ALA A 112 -5.76 35.84 56.26
N PHE A 113 -4.58 36.09 55.70
CA PHE A 113 -3.34 36.22 56.41
C PHE A 113 -3.02 37.70 56.65
N THR A 114 -2.55 38.03 57.85
CA THR A 114 -2.05 39.37 58.13
C THR A 114 -0.83 39.64 57.23
N PRO A 115 -0.76 40.79 56.52
CA PRO A 115 0.37 41.10 55.65
C PRO A 115 1.66 41.09 56.46
N LYS A 116 2.52 40.12 56.18
CA LYS A 116 3.90 40.14 56.66
C LYS A 116 4.76 40.72 55.56
N VAL A 117 5.46 41.79 55.85
CA VAL A 117 6.57 42.26 55.01
C VAL A 117 7.70 41.25 55.23
N ASN A 118 7.66 40.15 54.49
CA ASN A 118 8.72 39.16 54.49
C ASN A 118 9.92 39.78 53.77
N GLN A 119 10.89 40.27 54.52
CA GLN A 119 12.23 40.45 53.99
C GLN A 119 12.74 39.05 53.63
N LEU A 120 12.90 38.76 52.33
CA LEU A 120 13.54 37.53 51.85
C LEU A 120 14.76 37.25 52.72
N SER A 121 14.76 36.14 53.46
CA SER A 121 15.91 35.80 54.26
C SER A 121 17.05 35.43 53.31
N LYS A 122 18.31 35.68 53.70
CA LYS A 122 19.47 35.26 52.90
C LYS A 122 19.46 33.76 52.58
N ALA A 123 18.79 32.94 53.41
CA ALA A 123 18.62 31.51 53.19
C ALA A 123 17.68 31.21 52.03
N ASP A 124 16.57 31.95 51.88
CA ASP A 124 15.60 31.75 50.79
C ASP A 124 16.20 32.10 49.42
N ILE A 125 17.08 33.10 49.37
CA ILE A 125 17.83 33.46 48.15
C ILE A 125 18.85 32.37 47.81
N GLY A 126 19.50 31.78 48.81
CA GLY A 126 20.41 30.65 48.63
C GLY A 126 19.70 29.43 48.02
N GLU A 127 18.55 29.05 48.58
CA GLU A 127 17.75 27.92 48.07
C GLU A 127 17.25 28.15 46.64
N LEU A 128 16.88 29.40 46.30
CA LEU A 128 16.50 29.76 44.92
C LEU A 128 17.68 29.60 43.96
N ILE A 129 18.87 30.09 44.33
CA ILE A 129 20.09 29.96 43.52
C ILE A 129 20.48 28.49 43.33
N ASP A 130 20.43 27.69 44.40
CA ASP A 130 20.72 26.26 44.33
C ASP A 130 19.72 25.54 43.41
N SER A 131 18.43 25.88 43.51
CA SER A 131 17.40 25.31 42.64
C SER A 131 17.59 25.70 41.17
N LEU A 132 18.01 26.92 40.89
CA LEU A 132 18.29 27.41 39.54
C LEU A 132 19.54 26.73 38.96
N GLN A 133 20.57 26.55 39.77
CA GLN A 133 21.80 25.86 39.38
C GLN A 133 21.52 24.39 39.07
N GLU A 134 20.73 23.71 39.91
CA GLU A 134 20.36 22.31 39.69
C GLU A 134 19.48 22.15 38.44
N ARG A 135 18.49 23.02 38.24
CA ARG A 135 17.67 23.04 37.01
C ARG A 135 18.51 23.32 35.76
N SER A 136 19.47 24.23 35.84
CA SER A 136 20.38 24.52 34.73
C SER A 136 21.25 23.30 34.40
N ARG A 137 21.76 22.61 35.42
CA ARG A 137 22.51 21.36 35.25
C ARG A 137 21.67 20.28 34.57
N GLN A 138 20.45 20.06 35.05
CA GLN A 138 19.51 19.10 34.46
C GLN A 138 19.17 19.46 33.01
N THR A 139 18.98 20.74 32.70
CA THR A 139 18.72 21.21 31.33
C THR A 139 19.92 20.93 30.42
N ILE A 140 21.15 21.18 30.88
CA ILE A 140 22.38 20.90 30.12
C ILE A 140 22.53 19.39 29.88
N GLU A 141 22.29 18.56 30.89
CA GLU A 141 22.32 17.10 30.76
C GLU A 141 21.29 16.60 29.75
N GLN A 142 20.06 17.13 29.79
CA GLN A 142 19.02 16.81 28.82
C GLN A 142 19.38 17.27 27.40
N LEU A 143 19.93 18.47 27.23
CA LEU A 143 20.37 18.99 25.93
C LEU A 143 21.52 18.14 25.36
N ASN A 144 22.46 17.70 26.18
CA ASN A 144 23.54 16.81 25.74
C ASN A 144 22.99 15.45 25.31
N SER A 145 22.07 14.86 26.08
CA SER A 145 21.43 13.59 25.71
C SER A 145 20.63 13.71 24.41
N GLN A 146 19.89 14.81 24.22
CA GLN A 146 19.18 15.07 22.97
C GLN A 146 20.14 15.28 21.79
N ARG A 147 21.28 15.95 21.99
CA ARG A 147 22.32 16.11 20.97
C ARG A 147 22.89 14.76 20.53
N GLU A 148 23.24 13.91 21.49
CA GLU A 148 23.77 12.55 21.21
C GLU A 148 22.75 11.71 20.43
N LEU A 149 21.48 11.74 20.84
CA LEU A 149 20.41 11.03 20.14
C LEU A 149 20.16 11.59 18.72
N LEU A 150 20.33 12.90 18.53
CA LEU A 150 20.24 13.52 17.20
C LEU A 150 21.42 13.12 16.32
N GLU A 151 22.65 13.13 16.85
CA GLU A 151 23.85 12.67 16.14
C GLU A 151 23.72 11.20 15.70
N GLU A 152 23.19 10.33 16.58
CA GLU A 152 22.91 8.94 16.24
C GLU A 152 21.88 8.82 15.11
N ARG A 153 20.75 9.56 15.20
CA ARG A 153 19.73 9.56 14.14
C ARG A 153 20.27 10.05 12.81
N VAL A 154 21.08 11.10 12.81
CA VAL A 154 21.72 11.64 11.60
C VAL A 154 22.66 10.59 10.99
N SER A 155 23.43 9.89 11.81
CA SER A 155 24.31 8.79 11.37
C SER A 155 23.52 7.65 10.70
N VAL A 156 22.43 7.19 11.33
CA VAL A 156 21.56 6.13 10.79
C VAL A 156 20.90 6.54 9.49
N VAL A 157 20.41 7.78 9.39
CA VAL A 157 19.80 8.30 8.16
C VAL A 157 20.83 8.39 7.04
N ASN A 158 22.03 8.88 7.31
CA ASN A 158 23.12 8.94 6.32
C ASN A 158 23.50 7.54 5.81
N GLN A 159 23.62 6.57 6.71
CA GLN A 159 23.91 5.19 6.32
C GLN A 159 22.79 4.60 5.45
N SER A 160 21.53 4.86 5.81
CA SER A 160 20.36 4.43 5.03
C SER A 160 20.32 5.07 3.64
N LEU A 161 20.70 6.35 3.54
CA LEU A 161 20.76 7.09 2.27
C LEU A 161 21.81 6.49 1.34
N LEU A 162 23.02 6.21 1.86
CA LEU A 162 24.08 5.56 1.09
C LEU A 162 23.66 4.16 0.59
N GLN A 163 22.97 3.38 1.43
CA GLN A 163 22.44 2.07 1.04
C GLN A 163 21.37 2.19 -0.05
N GLN A 164 20.47 3.18 0.04
CA GLN A 164 19.45 3.42 -0.98
C GLN A 164 20.07 3.86 -2.32
N GLU A 165 21.11 4.69 -2.29
CA GLU A 165 21.83 5.12 -3.48
C GLU A 165 22.52 3.95 -4.19
N ALA A 166 23.17 3.05 -3.44
CA ALA A 166 23.74 1.82 -3.98
C ALA A 166 22.66 0.94 -4.64
N ARG A 167 21.53 0.72 -3.95
CA ARG A 167 20.42 -0.08 -4.49
C ARG A 167 19.79 0.55 -5.74
N LEU A 168 19.70 1.87 -5.81
CA LEU A 168 19.22 2.57 -7.01
C LEU A 168 20.17 2.39 -8.19
N THR A 169 21.47 2.35 -7.93
CA THR A 169 22.49 2.11 -8.95
C THR A 169 22.38 0.68 -9.50
N GLU A 170 22.28 -0.33 -8.62
CA GLU A 170 22.05 -1.73 -9.00
C GLU A 170 20.76 -1.90 -9.82
N LEU A 171 19.66 -1.25 -9.40
CA LEU A 171 18.39 -1.31 -10.14
C LEU A 171 18.49 -0.71 -11.53
N LYS A 172 19.25 0.39 -11.70
CA LYS A 172 19.50 0.98 -13.02
C LYS A 172 20.31 0.05 -13.93
N GLU A 173 21.32 -0.60 -13.39
CA GLU A 173 22.14 -1.57 -14.12
C GLU A 173 21.31 -2.79 -14.53
N ALA A 174 20.55 -3.36 -13.60
CA ALA A 174 19.63 -4.48 -13.88
C ALA A 174 18.56 -4.10 -14.92
N GLN A 175 18.03 -2.87 -14.86
CA GLN A 175 17.08 -2.37 -15.86
C GLN A 175 17.74 -2.25 -17.24
N ALA A 176 18.96 -1.74 -17.32
CA ALA A 176 19.69 -1.61 -18.57
C ALA A 176 19.98 -3.00 -19.18
N GLN A 177 20.41 -3.97 -18.36
CA GLN A 177 20.61 -5.35 -18.77
C GLN A 177 19.32 -5.98 -19.28
N SER A 178 18.22 -5.87 -18.53
CA SER A 178 16.93 -6.42 -18.93
C SER A 178 16.40 -5.82 -20.24
N LYS A 179 16.61 -4.51 -20.47
CA LYS A 179 16.28 -3.88 -21.77
C LYS A 179 17.12 -4.43 -22.92
N ALA A 180 18.41 -4.68 -22.69
CA ALA A 180 19.28 -5.27 -23.70
C ALA A 180 18.87 -6.72 -24.03
N GLU A 181 18.55 -7.52 -23.01
CA GLU A 181 18.04 -8.89 -23.19
C GLU A 181 16.70 -8.93 -23.94
N MET A 182 15.77 -8.02 -23.59
CA MET A 182 14.50 -7.88 -24.31
C MET A 182 14.71 -7.50 -25.78
N ALA A 183 15.60 -6.55 -26.08
CA ALA A 183 15.91 -6.15 -27.44
C ALA A 183 16.53 -7.30 -28.25
N ALA A 184 17.45 -8.07 -27.64
CA ALA A 184 18.03 -9.25 -28.27
C ALA A 184 16.99 -10.35 -28.53
N SER A 185 16.09 -10.60 -27.57
CA SER A 185 15.01 -11.57 -27.74
C SER A 185 14.03 -11.14 -28.83
N LEU A 186 13.71 -9.85 -28.94
CA LEU A 186 12.83 -9.32 -29.98
C LEU A 186 13.47 -9.48 -31.37
N ALA A 187 14.75 -9.10 -31.52
CA ALA A 187 15.49 -9.28 -32.77
C ALA A 187 15.57 -10.76 -33.18
N ASN A 188 15.76 -11.67 -32.21
CA ASN A 188 15.74 -13.11 -32.47
C ASN A 188 14.36 -13.60 -32.92
N LEU A 189 13.28 -13.13 -32.28
CA LEU A 189 11.91 -13.46 -32.69
C LEU A 189 11.61 -12.97 -34.10
N GLU A 190 11.99 -11.74 -34.45
CA GLU A 190 11.84 -11.20 -35.80
C GLU A 190 12.59 -12.05 -36.83
N MET A 191 13.83 -12.45 -36.52
CA MET A 191 14.62 -13.32 -37.40
C MET A 191 13.96 -14.69 -37.59
N VAL A 192 13.54 -15.34 -36.50
CA VAL A 192 12.88 -16.65 -36.56
C VAL A 192 11.56 -16.56 -37.33
N PHE A 193 10.79 -15.50 -37.09
CA PHE A 193 9.52 -15.26 -37.78
C PHE A 193 9.73 -15.08 -39.28
N ASN A 194 10.63 -14.18 -39.69
CA ASN A 194 10.93 -13.93 -41.11
C ASN A 194 11.45 -15.21 -41.80
N LYS A 195 12.28 -15.99 -41.11
CA LYS A 195 12.77 -17.28 -41.64
C LYS A 195 11.62 -18.27 -41.82
N ALA A 196 10.73 -18.39 -40.85
CA ALA A 196 9.57 -19.28 -40.92
C ALA A 196 8.59 -18.84 -42.02
N GLU A 197 8.37 -17.53 -42.19
CA GLU A 197 7.54 -16.96 -43.25
C GLU A 197 8.11 -17.28 -44.63
N LEU A 198 9.40 -17.04 -44.86
CA LEU A 198 10.08 -17.41 -46.11
C LEU A 198 10.02 -18.92 -46.38
N GLN A 199 10.19 -19.77 -45.36
CA GLN A 199 10.06 -21.21 -45.50
C GLN A 199 8.63 -21.63 -45.88
N ARG A 200 7.62 -21.03 -45.25
CA ARG A 200 6.22 -21.27 -45.56
C ARG A 200 5.89 -20.86 -46.98
N ASP A 201 6.33 -19.68 -47.41
CA ASP A 201 6.06 -19.15 -48.75
C ASP A 201 6.73 -20.00 -49.82
N ASN A 202 7.98 -20.41 -49.62
CA ASN A 202 8.68 -21.33 -50.52
C ASN A 202 8.00 -22.70 -50.58
N SER A 203 7.57 -23.24 -49.44
CA SER A 203 6.87 -24.53 -49.38
C SER A 203 5.52 -24.44 -50.09
N PHE A 204 4.77 -23.37 -49.86
CA PHE A 204 3.49 -23.11 -50.51
C PHE A 204 3.65 -22.96 -52.03
N ALA A 205 4.62 -22.17 -52.49
CA ALA A 205 4.92 -22.03 -53.91
C ALA A 205 5.32 -23.37 -54.55
N GLY A 206 6.08 -24.20 -53.84
CA GLY A 206 6.41 -25.57 -54.25
C GLY A 206 5.17 -26.44 -54.42
N LEU A 207 4.30 -26.49 -53.40
CA LEU A 207 3.05 -27.25 -53.43
C LEU A 207 2.12 -26.78 -54.55
N VAL A 208 1.98 -25.47 -54.77
CA VAL A 208 1.17 -24.92 -55.87
C VAL A 208 1.74 -25.34 -57.23
N LYS A 209 3.06 -25.32 -57.40
CA LYS A 209 3.72 -25.77 -58.64
C LYS A 209 3.51 -27.26 -58.87
N GLU A 210 3.69 -28.08 -57.84
CA GLU A 210 3.48 -29.53 -57.92
C GLU A 210 2.01 -29.86 -58.23
N ALA A 211 1.06 -29.21 -57.57
CA ALA A 211 -0.37 -29.38 -57.84
C ALA A 211 -0.73 -29.01 -59.29
N LYS A 212 -0.11 -27.96 -59.87
CA LYS A 212 -0.29 -27.61 -61.29
C LYS A 212 0.23 -28.70 -62.21
N ILE A 213 1.43 -29.21 -61.97
CA ILE A 213 2.03 -30.30 -62.77
C ILE A 213 1.15 -31.56 -62.70
N GLN A 214 0.70 -31.94 -61.50
CA GLN A 214 -0.17 -33.10 -61.32
C GLN A 214 -1.52 -32.91 -62.03
N LEU A 215 -2.09 -31.69 -62.01
CA LEU A 215 -3.33 -31.38 -62.72
C LEU A 215 -3.16 -31.46 -64.24
N GLU A 216 -2.06 -30.90 -64.78
CA GLU A 216 -1.73 -30.99 -66.21
C GLU A 216 -1.56 -32.46 -66.66
N GLN A 217 -0.82 -33.26 -65.89
CA GLN A 217 -0.64 -34.70 -66.16
C GLN A 217 -1.97 -35.47 -66.07
N ALA A 218 -2.80 -35.18 -65.07
CA ALA A 218 -4.11 -35.80 -64.93
C ALA A 218 -5.02 -35.42 -66.11
N GLN A 219 -4.97 -34.17 -66.57
CA GLN A 219 -5.72 -33.69 -67.73
C GLN A 219 -5.27 -34.38 -69.02
N GLU A 220 -3.96 -34.49 -69.27
CA GLU A 220 -3.42 -35.21 -70.42
C GLU A 220 -3.82 -36.69 -70.41
N SER A 221 -3.66 -37.36 -69.27
CA SER A 221 -4.09 -38.74 -69.08
C SER A 221 -5.60 -38.93 -69.33
N PHE A 222 -6.43 -38.02 -68.82
CA PHE A 222 -7.87 -38.05 -69.05
C PHE A 222 -8.24 -37.87 -70.53
N VAL A 223 -7.53 -36.99 -71.25
CA VAL A 223 -7.71 -36.79 -72.70
C VAL A 223 -7.32 -38.06 -73.46
N GLU A 224 -6.19 -38.68 -73.15
CA GLU A 224 -5.74 -39.91 -73.81
C GLU A 224 -6.69 -41.09 -73.54
N ILE A 225 -7.12 -41.29 -72.29
CA ILE A 225 -8.12 -42.30 -71.94
C ILE A 225 -9.43 -42.05 -72.69
N SER A 226 -9.89 -40.79 -72.73
CA SER A 226 -11.12 -40.43 -73.44
C SER A 226 -11.02 -40.70 -74.94
N ARG A 227 -9.88 -40.37 -75.58
CA ARG A 227 -9.61 -40.71 -76.99
C ARG A 227 -9.62 -42.21 -77.22
N GLY A 228 -8.99 -42.98 -76.34
CA GLY A 228 -8.98 -44.45 -76.40
C GLY A 228 -10.40 -45.04 -76.29
N ILE A 229 -11.22 -44.54 -75.36
CA ILE A 229 -12.62 -44.96 -75.21
C ILE A 229 -13.43 -44.59 -76.46
N ILE A 230 -13.27 -43.38 -77.00
CA ILE A 230 -13.98 -42.95 -78.23
C ILE A 230 -13.60 -43.86 -79.40
N ALA A 231 -12.30 -44.12 -79.61
CA ALA A 231 -11.85 -45.00 -80.69
C ALA A 231 -12.38 -46.44 -80.53
N GLN A 232 -12.44 -46.95 -79.29
CA GLN A 232 -13.02 -48.27 -79.03
C GLN A 232 -14.54 -48.29 -79.27
N LEU A 233 -15.26 -47.23 -78.91
CA LEU A 233 -16.69 -47.08 -79.21
C LEU A 233 -16.94 -47.00 -80.72
N GLU A 234 -16.11 -46.29 -81.47
CA GLU A 234 -16.17 -46.23 -82.94
C GLU A 234 -15.91 -47.60 -83.58
N LYS A 235 -14.91 -48.33 -83.09
CA LYS A 235 -14.63 -49.70 -83.55
C LYS A 235 -15.81 -50.63 -83.26
N ASN A 236 -16.35 -50.60 -82.05
CA ASN A 236 -17.51 -51.41 -81.65
C ASN A 236 -18.75 -51.05 -82.50
N LYS A 237 -18.95 -49.75 -82.81
CA LYS A 237 -20.00 -49.30 -83.72
C LYS A 237 -19.81 -49.91 -85.12
N HIS A 238 -18.60 -49.84 -85.67
CA HIS A 238 -18.31 -50.37 -87.00
C HIS A 238 -18.45 -51.89 -87.07
N GLU A 239 -18.06 -52.59 -86.01
CA GLU A 239 -18.25 -54.04 -85.88
C GLU A 239 -19.74 -54.41 -85.77
N ALA A 240 -20.52 -53.65 -84.98
CA ALA A 240 -21.96 -53.81 -84.92
C ALA A 240 -22.64 -53.56 -86.28
N GLU A 241 -22.23 -52.52 -87.02
CA GLU A 241 -22.69 -52.26 -88.39
C GLU A 241 -22.39 -53.44 -89.33
N ARG A 242 -21.18 -54.01 -89.26
CA ARG A 242 -20.82 -55.20 -90.04
C ARG A 242 -21.64 -56.43 -89.67
N ILE A 243 -21.90 -56.65 -88.37
CA ILE A 243 -22.76 -57.75 -87.92
C ILE A 243 -24.18 -57.55 -88.46
N VAL A 244 -24.74 -56.34 -88.37
CA VAL A 244 -26.07 -56.03 -88.90
C VAL A 244 -26.12 -56.26 -90.41
N GLN A 245 -25.10 -55.82 -91.16
CA GLN A 245 -25.02 -56.07 -92.60
C GLN A 245 -24.88 -57.57 -92.92
N ALA A 246 -24.03 -58.31 -92.21
CA ALA A 246 -23.87 -59.74 -92.41
C ALA A 246 -25.15 -60.53 -92.07
N VAL A 247 -25.88 -60.13 -91.02
CA VAL A 247 -27.19 -60.71 -90.68
C VAL A 247 -28.23 -60.33 -91.72
N GLY A 248 -28.20 -59.09 -92.24
CA GLY A 248 -29.03 -58.65 -93.35
C GLY A 248 -28.78 -59.48 -94.62
N ASP A 249 -27.53 -59.60 -95.04
CA ASP A 249 -27.12 -60.36 -96.21
C ASP A 249 -27.38 -61.85 -96.04
N THR A 250 -27.11 -62.44 -94.87
CA THR A 250 -27.41 -63.86 -94.57
C THR A 250 -28.91 -64.11 -94.47
N GLY A 251 -29.68 -63.16 -93.95
CA GLY A 251 -31.14 -63.23 -93.94
C GLY A 251 -31.70 -63.21 -95.36
N VAL A 252 -31.20 -62.30 -96.20
CA VAL A 252 -31.63 -62.14 -97.59
C VAL A 252 -31.16 -63.32 -98.46
N THR A 253 -29.89 -63.71 -98.40
CA THR A 253 -29.34 -64.87 -99.14
C THR A 253 -29.86 -66.21 -98.60
N GLY A 254 -30.11 -66.32 -97.30
CA GLY A 254 -30.78 -67.48 -96.71
C GLY A 254 -32.20 -67.64 -97.24
N ASN A 255 -32.94 -66.53 -97.36
CA ASN A 255 -34.27 -66.53 -97.96
C ASN A 255 -34.24 -66.91 -99.45
N TYR A 256 -33.30 -66.33 -100.22
CA TYR A 256 -33.08 -66.73 -101.62
C TYR A 256 -32.68 -68.20 -101.76
N ARG A 257 -31.87 -68.75 -100.84
CA ARG A 257 -31.49 -70.16 -100.85
C ARG A 257 -32.69 -71.07 -100.58
N ILE A 258 -33.58 -70.70 -99.66
CA ILE A 258 -34.81 -71.46 -99.40
C ILE A 258 -35.71 -71.43 -100.65
N ILE A 259 -35.90 -70.26 -101.26
CA ILE A 259 -36.68 -70.13 -102.50
C ILE A 259 -36.04 -70.95 -103.63
N ALA A 260 -34.72 -70.87 -103.83
CA ALA A 260 -34.02 -71.64 -104.86
C ALA A 260 -34.08 -73.16 -104.61
N ILE A 261 -34.02 -73.62 -103.35
CA ILE A 261 -34.23 -75.04 -103.01
C ILE A 261 -35.68 -75.45 -103.28
N GLN A 262 -36.65 -74.61 -102.92
CA GLN A 262 -38.06 -74.86 -103.21
C GLN A 262 -38.32 -74.93 -104.72
N GLU A 263 -37.77 -73.99 -105.50
CA GLU A 263 -37.84 -73.99 -106.96
C GLU A 263 -37.12 -75.19 -107.58
N SER A 264 -35.94 -75.56 -107.08
CA SER A 264 -35.21 -76.75 -107.55
C SER A 264 -35.97 -78.05 -107.23
N THR A 265 -36.60 -78.13 -106.06
CA THR A 265 -37.44 -79.27 -105.67
C THR A 265 -38.69 -79.34 -106.52
N GLN A 266 -39.35 -78.20 -106.78
CA GLN A 266 -40.45 -78.12 -107.73
C GLN A 266 -40.00 -78.54 -109.13
N ALA A 267 -38.88 -78.02 -109.65
CA ALA A 267 -38.38 -78.38 -110.97
C ALA A 267 -38.08 -79.88 -111.13
N ASN A 268 -37.55 -80.55 -110.09
CA ASN A 268 -37.36 -82.00 -110.10
C ASN A 268 -38.66 -82.80 -110.01
N LEU A 269 -39.73 -82.24 -109.45
CA LEU A 269 -41.05 -82.89 -109.41
C LEU A 269 -41.75 -82.89 -110.78
N TRP A 270 -41.39 -81.94 -111.66
CA TRP A 270 -41.93 -81.80 -113.01
C TRP A 270 -41.07 -82.51 -114.08
N ARG A 271 -39.99 -83.16 -113.66
CA ARG A 271 -39.07 -83.91 -114.51
C ARG A 271 -39.35 -85.40 -114.43
#